data_AF-A0A4U0WVM7-F1
#
_entry.id   AF-A0A4U0WVM7-F1
#
_cell.length_a   1.000
_cell.length_b   1.000
_cell.length_c   1.000
_cell.angle_alpha   90.00
_cell.angle_beta   90.00
_cell.angle_gamma   90.00
#
_symmetry.space_group_name_H-M   'P 1'
#
loop_
_entity.id
_entity.type
_entity.pdbx_description
1 polymer ?
#
loop_
_entity_poly.entity_id
_entity_poly.type
_entity_poly.pdbx_seq_one_letter_code
_entity_poly.pdbx_strand_id
1 'polypeptide(L)'
;MRKLDARLGALEAAGAIIAVTGDHGMSAKSDENRKPNVLFLEDFLNSKWPQAGARVICPIADPFVKHHGALGGFVRAHLLKSNADVDEMVEECRKLPQVEAAMRGSEAAAMFEMPLEREGDLVVIAKKNAVVGAKESGHDLSQLEGHHLRSHGGLSEQALPLLRSNPLVKEKPVGDEAWRNFDVFELALNL
;
A
#
# COMPACT_ATOMS: atom_id res chain seq x y z
N MET A 1 -3.63 19.86 -10.05
CA MET A 1 -5.06 19.98 -9.73
C MET A 1 -5.85 20.91 -10.64
N ARG A 2 -5.45 22.17 -10.91
CA ARG A 2 -6.22 23.11 -11.78
C ARG A 2 -6.74 22.55 -13.12
N LYS A 3 -5.90 21.79 -13.84
CA LYS A 3 -6.32 21.17 -15.12
C LYS A 3 -7.39 20.09 -14.95
N LEU A 4 -7.35 19.35 -13.84
CA LEU A 4 -8.35 18.33 -13.53
C LEU A 4 -9.68 19.00 -13.18
N ASP A 5 -9.64 19.98 -12.27
CA ASP A 5 -10.79 20.79 -11.85
C ASP A 5 -11.55 21.38 -13.05
N ALA A 6 -10.84 22.03 -13.98
CA ALA A 6 -11.44 22.56 -15.21
C ALA A 6 -12.12 21.50 -16.09
N ARG A 7 -11.58 20.27 -16.13
CA ARG A 7 -12.20 19.17 -16.90
C ARG A 7 -13.43 18.61 -16.20
N LEU A 8 -13.39 18.49 -14.88
CA LEU A 8 -14.55 18.08 -14.09
C LEU A 8 -15.68 19.11 -14.26
N GLY A 9 -15.39 20.41 -14.15
CA GLY A 9 -16.38 21.46 -14.40
C GLY A 9 -16.97 21.43 -15.82
N ALA A 10 -16.16 21.13 -16.84
CA ALA A 10 -16.67 20.99 -18.21
C ALA A 10 -17.62 19.79 -18.40
N LEU A 11 -17.35 18.66 -17.73
CA LEU A 11 -18.23 17.49 -17.74
C LEU A 11 -19.54 17.77 -17.00
N GLU A 12 -19.47 18.47 -15.87
CA GLU A 12 -20.64 18.82 -15.05
C GLU A 12 -21.53 19.83 -15.80
N ALA A 13 -20.94 20.86 -16.42
CA ALA A 13 -21.65 21.80 -17.29
C ALA A 13 -22.31 21.14 -18.51
N ALA A 14 -21.80 19.99 -18.96
CA ALA A 14 -22.41 19.18 -20.03
C ALA A 14 -23.56 18.29 -19.53
N GLY A 15 -23.90 18.35 -18.24
CA GLY A 15 -25.00 17.61 -17.61
C GLY A 15 -24.61 16.26 -17.01
N ALA A 16 -23.32 15.94 -16.89
CA ALA A 16 -22.88 14.72 -16.23
C ALA A 16 -22.98 14.82 -14.71
N ILE A 17 -23.38 13.74 -14.04
CA ILE A 17 -23.12 13.54 -12.62
C ILE A 17 -21.69 13.02 -12.50
N ILE A 18 -20.87 13.69 -11.68
CA ILE A 18 -19.46 13.30 -11.51
C ILE A 18 -19.25 12.82 -10.09
N ALA A 19 -18.71 11.61 -9.94
CA ALA A 19 -18.13 11.15 -8.70
C ALA A 19 -16.60 11.00 -8.86
N VAL A 20 -15.85 11.44 -7.85
CA VAL A 20 -14.37 11.46 -7.87
C VAL A 20 -13.83 10.73 -6.65
N THR A 21 -12.88 9.83 -6.88
CA THR A 21 -12.09 9.17 -5.85
C THR A 21 -10.67 8.89 -6.36
N GLY A 22 -9.85 8.21 -5.55
CA GLY A 22 -8.55 7.68 -5.93
C GLY A 22 -8.48 6.16 -5.80
N ASP A 23 -7.44 5.57 -6.36
CA ASP A 23 -7.03 4.19 -6.09
C ASP A 23 -6.30 4.09 -4.75
N HIS A 24 -5.39 5.02 -4.47
CA HIS A 24 -4.66 5.14 -3.21
C HIS A 24 -4.07 6.55 -3.00
N GLY A 25 -3.68 6.85 -1.76
CA GLY A 25 -2.94 8.05 -1.38
C GLY A 25 -1.45 7.99 -1.79
N MET A 26 -0.68 8.96 -1.28
CA MET A 26 0.76 9.05 -1.53
C MET A 26 1.46 9.79 -0.38
N SER A 27 2.49 9.17 0.20
CA SER A 27 3.27 9.74 1.32
C SER A 27 4.73 9.92 0.98
N ALA A 28 5.41 10.84 1.68
CA ALA A 28 6.87 10.91 1.68
C ALA A 28 7.43 9.73 2.48
N LYS A 29 8.43 9.03 1.94
CA LYS A 29 9.06 7.81 2.49
C LYS A 29 10.55 8.02 2.77
N SER A 30 10.89 9.26 3.10
CA SER A 30 12.26 9.71 3.39
C SER A 30 12.28 10.46 4.71
N ASP A 31 13.45 10.53 5.34
CA ASP A 31 13.71 11.39 6.49
C ASP A 31 13.85 12.87 6.10
N GLU A 32 14.11 13.72 7.10
CA GLU A 32 14.32 15.17 6.95
C GLU A 32 15.51 15.51 6.03
N ASN A 33 16.49 14.61 5.93
CA ASN A 33 17.66 14.73 5.07
C ASN A 33 17.43 14.13 3.67
N ARG A 34 16.19 13.80 3.31
CA ARG A 34 15.78 13.13 2.07
C ARG A 34 16.29 11.70 1.90
N LYS A 35 16.88 11.10 2.93
CA LYS A 35 17.34 9.72 2.84
C LYS A 35 16.12 8.79 2.86
N PRO A 36 15.96 7.89 1.87
CA PRO A 36 14.90 6.89 1.88
C PRO A 36 14.95 6.02 3.14
N ASN A 37 13.79 5.83 3.78
CA ASN A 37 13.68 4.93 4.92
C ASN A 37 13.18 3.57 4.44
N VAL A 38 14.12 2.67 4.15
CA VAL A 38 13.85 1.38 3.52
C VAL A 38 14.15 0.24 4.49
N LEU A 39 13.22 -0.70 4.61
CA LEU A 39 13.45 -2.02 5.21
C LEU A 39 13.59 -3.06 4.09
N PHE A 40 14.75 -3.73 4.02
CA PHE A 40 14.94 -4.89 3.14
C PHE A 40 14.55 -6.16 3.90
N LEU A 41 13.28 -6.56 3.75
CA LEU A 41 12.68 -7.61 4.56
C LEU A 41 13.29 -8.99 4.25
N GLU A 42 13.63 -9.29 3.00
CA GLU A 42 14.21 -10.59 2.63
C GLU A 42 15.58 -10.78 3.26
N ASP A 43 16.38 -9.71 3.32
CA ASP A 43 17.70 -9.73 3.96
C ASP A 43 17.56 -9.90 5.49
N PHE A 44 16.62 -9.19 6.12
CA PHE A 44 16.32 -9.34 7.55
C PHE A 44 15.90 -10.78 7.90
N LEU A 45 14.91 -11.32 7.18
CA LEU A 45 14.36 -12.65 7.45
C LEU A 45 15.42 -13.75 7.21
N ASN A 46 16.19 -13.67 6.13
CA ASN A 46 17.21 -14.68 5.84
C ASN A 46 18.46 -14.55 6.71
N SER A 47 18.74 -13.39 7.28
CA SER A 47 19.80 -13.22 8.28
C SER A 47 19.47 -13.95 9.59
N LYS A 48 18.20 -13.86 10.03
CA LYS A 48 17.76 -14.43 11.30
C LYS A 48 17.24 -15.88 11.21
N TRP A 49 16.59 -16.24 10.10
CA TRP A 49 16.11 -17.60 9.82
C TRP A 49 16.54 -18.09 8.42
N PRO A 50 17.85 -18.28 8.16
CA PRO A 50 18.34 -18.76 6.86
C PRO A 50 17.76 -20.12 6.44
N GLN A 51 17.35 -20.93 7.42
CA GLN A 51 16.67 -22.21 7.20
C GLN A 51 15.27 -22.07 6.60
N ALA A 52 14.59 -20.93 6.76
CA ALA A 52 13.24 -20.70 6.25
C ALA A 52 13.22 -20.43 4.73
N GLY A 53 14.34 -19.96 4.17
CA GLY A 53 14.44 -19.61 2.75
C GLY A 53 13.39 -18.57 2.35
N ALA A 54 13.30 -17.47 3.10
CA ALA A 54 12.31 -16.44 2.87
C ALA A 54 12.50 -15.79 1.50
N ARG A 55 11.40 -15.63 0.77
CA ARG A 55 11.30 -14.95 -0.51
C ARG A 55 10.26 -13.84 -0.41
N VAL A 56 10.69 -12.59 -0.54
CA VAL A 56 9.79 -11.43 -0.45
C VAL A 56 9.33 -11.02 -1.84
N ILE A 57 8.04 -10.81 -1.98
CA ILE A 57 7.37 -10.29 -3.18
C ILE A 57 6.91 -8.87 -2.88
N CYS A 58 7.35 -7.93 -3.72
CA CYS A 58 6.94 -6.53 -3.71
C CYS A 58 5.87 -6.31 -4.78
N PRO A 59 4.56 -6.43 -4.46
CA PRO A 59 3.49 -6.42 -5.46
C PRO A 59 3.20 -5.04 -6.08
N ILE A 60 3.91 -3.99 -5.65
CA ILE A 60 3.71 -2.62 -6.14
C ILE A 60 4.06 -2.45 -7.63
N ALA A 61 4.98 -3.26 -8.14
CA ALA A 61 5.46 -3.17 -9.52
C ALA A 61 5.80 -4.57 -10.05
N ASP A 62 6.01 -4.67 -11.37
CA ASP A 62 6.49 -5.89 -11.99
C ASP A 62 7.84 -6.33 -11.39
N PRO A 63 8.08 -7.65 -11.25
CA PRO A 63 9.28 -8.18 -10.59
C PRO A 63 10.61 -7.84 -11.30
N PHE A 64 10.55 -7.30 -12.51
CA PHE A 64 11.71 -6.89 -13.29
C PHE A 64 12.11 -5.41 -13.09
N VAL A 65 11.30 -4.64 -12.35
CA VAL A 65 11.62 -3.26 -11.99
C VAL A 65 12.71 -3.27 -10.91
N LYS A 66 13.92 -2.83 -11.28
CA LYS A 66 15.09 -2.80 -10.38
C LYS A 66 15.37 -1.44 -9.74
N HIS A 67 14.62 -0.41 -10.13
CA HIS A 67 14.78 0.93 -9.58
C HIS A 67 13.84 1.13 -8.38
N HIS A 68 13.97 2.26 -7.69
CA HIS A 68 13.16 2.66 -6.53
C HIS A 68 11.63 2.53 -6.71
N GLY A 69 11.12 2.41 -7.93
CA GLY A 69 9.71 2.13 -8.23
C GLY A 69 9.20 0.78 -7.70
N ALA A 70 10.07 -0.15 -7.30
CA ALA A 70 9.69 -1.41 -6.65
C ALA A 70 9.59 -1.32 -5.11
N LEU A 71 9.68 -0.11 -4.52
CA LEU A 71 9.57 0.10 -3.08
C LEU A 71 8.19 0.65 -2.70
N GLY A 72 7.47 -0.10 -1.87
CA GLY A 72 6.11 0.21 -1.44
C GLY A 72 5.90 0.05 0.06
N GLY A 73 4.68 0.33 0.50
CA GLY A 73 4.26 0.18 1.89
C GLY A 73 3.75 -1.21 2.25
N PHE A 74 3.76 -2.19 1.34
CA PHE A 74 3.21 -3.53 1.54
C PHE A 74 4.05 -4.57 0.81
N VAL A 75 4.36 -5.68 1.48
CA VAL A 75 5.03 -6.85 0.88
C VAL A 75 4.46 -8.16 1.42
N ARG A 76 4.65 -9.24 0.65
CA ARG A 76 4.36 -10.62 1.03
C ARG A 76 5.66 -11.39 1.16
N ALA A 77 5.81 -12.25 2.16
CA ALA A 77 6.93 -13.19 2.21
C ALA A 77 6.43 -14.63 2.14
N HIS A 78 7.07 -15.42 1.28
CA HIS A 78 6.87 -16.86 1.15
C HIS A 78 8.08 -17.59 1.73
N LEU A 79 7.84 -18.64 2.50
CA LEU A 79 8.87 -19.47 3.11
C LEU A 79 9.06 -20.72 2.24
N LEU A 80 10.17 -20.77 1.53
CA LEU A 80 10.43 -21.83 0.54
C LEU A 80 10.93 -23.14 1.18
N LYS A 81 11.21 -23.14 2.48
CA LYS A 81 11.72 -24.28 3.24
C LYS A 81 10.92 -24.46 4.53
N SER A 82 10.76 -25.71 4.97
CA SER A 82 9.98 -26.06 6.17
C SER A 82 10.74 -25.79 7.49
N ASN A 83 10.00 -25.69 8.60
CA ASN A 83 10.45 -25.53 10.00
C ASN A 83 10.73 -24.10 10.50
N ALA A 84 10.09 -23.08 9.91
CA ALA A 84 10.13 -21.73 10.46
C ALA A 84 8.88 -21.46 11.32
N ASP A 85 9.08 -20.85 12.48
CA ASP A 85 7.98 -20.36 13.32
C ASP A 85 7.51 -19.00 12.76
N VAL A 86 6.43 -19.03 11.98
CA VAL A 86 5.85 -17.82 11.36
C VAL A 86 5.40 -16.82 12.42
N ASP A 87 4.91 -17.28 13.58
CA ASP A 87 4.45 -16.37 14.64
C ASP A 87 5.64 -15.65 15.27
N GLU A 88 6.74 -16.36 15.54
CA GLU A 88 7.98 -15.73 15.97
C GLU A 88 8.48 -14.70 14.95
N MET A 89 8.48 -15.04 13.66
CA MET A 89 8.90 -14.13 12.58
C MET A 89 8.03 -12.87 12.53
N VAL A 90 6.71 -13.01 12.65
CA VAL A 90 5.76 -11.88 12.71
C VAL A 90 6.05 -10.99 13.91
N GLU A 91 6.24 -11.55 15.10
CA GLU A 91 6.54 -10.79 16.32
C GLU A 91 7.85 -10.00 16.22
N GLU A 92 8.86 -10.58 15.58
CA GLU A 92 10.13 -9.90 15.33
C GLU A 92 9.99 -8.80 14.27
N CYS A 93 9.20 -9.01 13.22
CA CYS A 93 8.89 -7.96 12.25
C CYS A 93 8.17 -6.77 12.91
N ARG A 94 7.25 -7.01 13.86
CA ARG A 94 6.54 -5.95 14.62
C ARG A 94 7.49 -5.04 15.41
N LYS A 95 8.68 -5.52 15.78
CA LYS A 95 9.68 -4.76 16.53
C LYS A 95 10.50 -3.81 15.65
N LEU A 96 10.45 -3.96 14.33
CA LEU A 96 11.23 -3.14 13.40
C LEU A 96 10.68 -1.71 13.32
N PRO A 97 11.53 -0.67 13.35
CA PRO A 97 11.06 0.71 13.44
C PRO A 97 10.26 1.17 12.21
N GLN A 98 10.48 0.55 11.04
CA GLN A 98 9.78 0.83 9.77
C GLN A 98 8.40 0.17 9.67
N VAL A 99 8.10 -0.82 10.51
CA VAL A 99 6.90 -1.66 10.39
C VAL A 99 5.74 -1.03 11.16
N GLU A 100 4.63 -0.84 10.48
CA GLU A 100 3.34 -0.46 11.08
C GLU A 100 2.57 -1.69 11.54
N ALA A 101 2.53 -2.72 10.69
CA ALA A 101 1.87 -3.98 10.98
C ALA A 101 2.62 -5.15 10.34
N ALA A 102 2.66 -6.27 11.05
CA ALA A 102 3.02 -7.56 10.50
C ALA A 102 2.03 -8.61 11.00
N MET A 103 1.67 -9.56 10.16
CA MET A 103 0.65 -10.57 10.45
C MET A 103 0.84 -11.79 9.56
N ARG A 104 0.18 -12.90 9.92
CA ARG A 104 0.09 -14.06 9.02
C ARG A 104 -0.62 -13.66 7.73
N GLY A 105 -0.27 -14.30 6.62
CA GLY A 105 -0.98 -14.08 5.36
C GLY A 105 -2.47 -14.38 5.46
N SER A 106 -2.85 -15.41 6.22
CA SER A 106 -4.27 -15.74 6.45
C SER A 106 -5.04 -14.64 7.17
N GLU A 107 -4.40 -13.97 8.13
CA GLU A 107 -4.99 -12.82 8.85
C GLU A 107 -5.10 -11.61 7.92
N ALA A 108 -4.06 -11.33 7.13
CA ALA A 108 -4.08 -10.27 6.13
C ALA A 108 -5.17 -10.49 5.08
N ALA A 109 -5.32 -11.73 4.59
CA ALA A 109 -6.36 -12.08 3.62
C ALA A 109 -7.77 -11.83 4.17
N ALA A 110 -8.03 -12.22 5.42
CA ALA A 110 -9.31 -11.97 6.08
C ALA A 110 -9.53 -10.47 6.35
N MET A 111 -8.52 -9.76 6.85
CA MET A 111 -8.62 -8.35 7.23
C MET A 111 -8.81 -7.42 6.02
N PHE A 112 -8.10 -7.69 4.92
CA PHE A 112 -8.09 -6.85 3.73
C PHE A 112 -8.91 -7.41 2.57
N GLU A 113 -9.71 -8.44 2.83
CA GLU A 113 -10.64 -9.02 1.84
C GLU A 113 -9.90 -9.54 0.59
N MET A 114 -8.73 -10.15 0.77
CA MET A 114 -7.86 -10.63 -0.31
C MET A 114 -7.97 -12.15 -0.51
N PRO A 115 -7.73 -12.66 -1.73
CA PRO A 115 -7.71 -14.10 -2.00
C PRO A 115 -6.56 -14.80 -1.26
N LEU A 116 -6.90 -15.69 -0.33
CA LEU A 116 -5.95 -16.41 0.52
C LEU A 116 -4.91 -17.19 -0.28
N GLU A 117 -5.31 -17.79 -1.41
CA GLU A 117 -4.45 -18.60 -2.27
C GLU A 117 -3.36 -17.81 -3.00
N ARG A 118 -3.45 -16.47 -2.98
CA ARG A 118 -2.44 -15.57 -3.54
C ARG A 118 -1.61 -14.86 -2.47
N GLU A 119 -1.80 -15.21 -1.21
CA GLU A 119 -1.17 -14.54 -0.09
C GLU A 119 0.14 -15.22 0.32
N GLY A 120 1.04 -14.46 0.97
CA GLY A 120 2.27 -15.00 1.53
C GLY A 120 2.04 -15.79 2.81
N ASP A 121 3.09 -16.38 3.37
CA ASP A 121 3.03 -16.94 4.73
C ASP A 121 2.91 -15.83 5.78
N LEU A 122 3.55 -14.69 5.52
CA LEU A 122 3.44 -13.47 6.33
C LEU A 122 3.39 -12.21 5.45
N VAL A 123 2.72 -11.18 5.97
CA VAL A 123 2.58 -9.86 5.36
C VAL A 123 3.23 -8.82 6.26
N VAL A 124 3.89 -7.84 5.64
CA VAL A 124 4.47 -6.69 6.34
C VAL A 124 4.00 -5.40 5.68
N ILE A 125 3.52 -4.48 6.51
CA ILE A 125 3.06 -3.15 6.12
C ILE A 125 3.94 -2.09 6.78
N ALA A 126 4.41 -1.14 5.97
CA ALA A 126 5.29 -0.06 6.39
C ALA A 126 4.53 1.09 7.06
N LYS A 127 5.23 1.82 7.93
CA LYS A 127 4.79 3.12 8.43
C LYS A 127 4.69 4.16 7.32
N LYS A 128 4.00 5.26 7.64
CA LYS A 128 3.79 6.39 6.72
C LYS A 128 5.05 6.89 6.04
N ASN A 129 6.16 6.97 6.78
CA ASN A 129 7.44 7.50 6.32
C ASN A 129 8.45 6.42 5.91
N ALA A 130 8.03 5.18 5.70
CA ALA A 130 8.90 4.06 5.33
C ALA A 130 8.36 3.27 4.13
N VAL A 131 9.27 2.52 3.51
CA VAL A 131 8.96 1.50 2.50
C VAL A 131 9.61 0.17 2.88
N VAL A 132 9.03 -0.92 2.39
CA VAL A 132 9.56 -2.27 2.53
C VAL A 132 9.88 -2.82 1.14
N GLY A 133 11.08 -3.35 1.00
CA GLY A 133 11.59 -3.99 -0.21
C GLY A 133 12.03 -5.43 0.06
N ALA A 134 12.47 -6.12 -1.00
CA ALA A 134 12.97 -7.48 -0.88
C ALA A 134 14.43 -7.50 -0.37
N LYS A 135 15.42 -7.34 -1.26
CA LYS A 135 16.85 -7.31 -0.94
C LYS A 135 17.48 -5.99 -1.32
N GLU A 136 18.46 -5.52 -0.56
CA GLU A 136 19.25 -4.33 -0.89
C GLU A 136 19.88 -4.44 -2.29
N SER A 137 20.50 -5.58 -2.58
CA SER A 137 21.10 -5.87 -3.89
C SER A 137 20.13 -5.86 -5.08
N GLY A 138 18.82 -5.91 -4.82
CA GLY A 138 17.77 -5.87 -5.84
C GLY A 138 17.27 -4.46 -6.18
N HIS A 139 17.67 -3.44 -5.42
CA HIS A 139 17.17 -2.07 -5.56
C HIS A 139 18.30 -1.08 -5.83
N ASP A 140 18.22 -0.40 -6.98
CA ASP A 140 19.09 0.73 -7.30
C ASP A 140 18.45 2.05 -6.82
N LEU A 141 19.04 2.63 -5.77
CA LEU A 141 18.61 3.90 -5.17
C LEU A 141 19.34 5.12 -5.72
N SER A 142 20.34 4.95 -6.58
CA SER A 142 21.16 6.07 -7.09
C SER A 142 20.32 7.11 -7.85
N GLN A 143 19.22 6.67 -8.48
CA GLN A 143 18.31 7.56 -9.20
C GLN A 143 17.39 8.41 -8.30
N LEU A 144 17.47 8.27 -6.98
CA LEU A 144 16.76 9.14 -6.04
C LEU A 144 17.56 10.39 -5.66
N GLU A 145 18.79 10.56 -6.17
CA GLU A 145 19.63 11.71 -5.84
C GLU A 145 18.90 13.04 -6.12
N GLY A 146 18.76 13.85 -5.07
CA GLY A 146 18.11 15.15 -5.11
C GLY A 146 16.60 15.17 -4.82
N HIS A 147 15.92 14.01 -4.82
CA HIS A 147 14.47 13.92 -4.66
C HIS A 147 14.04 13.15 -3.40
N HIS A 148 12.94 13.60 -2.76
CA HIS A 148 12.30 12.81 -1.70
C HIS A 148 11.60 11.60 -2.32
N LEU A 149 11.83 10.40 -1.77
CA LEU A 149 11.05 9.23 -2.16
C LEU A 149 9.60 9.46 -1.76
N ARG A 150 8.68 9.26 -2.71
CA ARG A 150 7.25 9.20 -2.45
C ARG A 150 6.73 7.87 -2.97
N SER A 151 5.95 7.19 -2.14
CA SER A 151 5.36 5.90 -2.49
C SER A 151 4.06 5.68 -1.71
N HIS A 152 3.43 4.53 -1.96
CA HIS A 152 2.14 4.12 -1.42
C HIS A 152 2.11 2.61 -1.13
N GLY A 153 0.92 2.10 -0.80
CA GLY A 153 0.65 0.68 -0.59
C GLY A 153 0.44 0.30 0.89
N GLY A 154 0.78 1.18 1.84
CA GLY A 154 0.52 0.95 3.26
C GLY A 154 -0.83 1.52 3.72
N LEU A 155 -1.15 1.29 5.00
CA LEU A 155 -2.38 1.81 5.63
C LEU A 155 -2.45 3.35 5.63
N SER A 156 -1.30 4.02 5.69
CA SER A 156 -1.21 5.48 5.68
C SER A 156 -1.65 6.12 4.35
N GLU A 157 -1.81 5.33 3.29
CA GLU A 157 -2.29 5.76 1.98
C GLU A 157 -3.73 5.28 1.70
N GLN A 158 -4.44 4.73 2.68
CA GLN A 158 -5.79 4.19 2.50
C GLN A 158 -6.88 5.28 2.46
N ALA A 159 -6.70 6.37 3.22
CA ALA A 159 -7.69 7.45 3.28
C ALA A 159 -7.74 8.24 1.97
N LEU A 160 -8.91 8.30 1.36
CA LEU A 160 -9.14 8.87 0.03
C LEU A 160 -10.34 9.81 0.02
N PRO A 161 -10.35 10.82 -0.86
CA PRO A 161 -11.56 11.59 -1.10
C PRO A 161 -12.60 10.72 -1.80
N LEU A 162 -13.88 10.92 -1.45
CA LEU A 162 -15.03 10.41 -2.18
C LEU A 162 -16.00 11.56 -2.36
N LEU A 163 -16.05 12.11 -3.57
CA LEU A 163 -16.73 13.37 -3.90
C LEU A 163 -17.80 13.12 -4.95
N ARG A 164 -18.87 13.92 -4.93
CA ARG A 164 -19.92 13.96 -5.96
C ARG A 164 -20.22 15.41 -6.33
N SER A 165 -20.47 15.70 -7.61
CA SER A 165 -20.73 17.05 -8.11
C SER A 165 -22.03 17.66 -7.59
N ASN A 166 -23.03 16.81 -7.33
CA ASN A 166 -24.37 17.25 -6.94
C ASN A 166 -24.67 16.78 -5.50
N PRO A 167 -25.45 17.57 -4.73
CA PRO A 167 -25.94 17.12 -3.43
C PRO A 167 -26.72 15.81 -3.53
N LEU A 168 -26.59 14.98 -2.52
CA LEU A 168 -27.42 13.78 -2.37
C LEU A 168 -28.87 14.18 -2.12
N VAL A 169 -29.80 13.39 -2.64
CA VAL A 169 -31.23 13.60 -2.35
C VAL A 169 -31.45 13.23 -0.88
N LYS A 170 -32.00 14.16 -0.09
CA LYS A 170 -32.16 14.10 1.39
C LYS A 170 -32.86 12.84 1.94
N GLU A 171 -33.44 12.01 1.09
CA GLU A 171 -34.21 10.83 1.48
C GLU A 171 -33.35 9.63 1.87
N LYS A 172 -32.09 9.57 1.42
CA LYS A 172 -31.14 8.54 1.88
C LYS A 172 -30.17 9.15 2.89
N PRO A 173 -30.29 8.85 4.19
CA PRO A 173 -29.25 9.22 5.14
C PRO A 173 -27.94 8.54 4.71
N VAL A 174 -26.91 9.34 4.44
CA VAL A 174 -25.54 8.85 4.42
C VAL A 174 -25.23 8.49 5.87
N GLY A 175 -25.34 7.21 6.22
CA GLY A 175 -24.99 6.74 7.55
C GLY A 175 -23.48 6.91 7.82
N ASP A 176 -23.06 6.57 9.03
CA ASP A 176 -21.64 6.39 9.39
C ASP A 176 -21.05 5.11 8.74
N GLU A 177 -21.46 4.80 7.51
CA GLU A 177 -20.92 3.68 6.75
C GLU A 177 -19.43 3.92 6.47
N ALA A 178 -18.63 2.85 6.55
CA ALA A 178 -17.23 2.90 6.20
C ALA A 178 -17.07 2.92 4.67
N TRP A 179 -17.29 4.10 4.07
CA TRP A 179 -17.16 4.33 2.63
C TRP A 179 -15.83 3.82 2.08
N ARG A 180 -15.91 3.07 0.98
CA ARG A 180 -14.77 2.54 0.24
C ARG A 180 -14.67 3.27 -1.09
N ASN A 181 -13.46 3.38 -1.64
CA ASN A 181 -13.26 4.00 -2.94
C ASN A 181 -14.04 3.27 -4.07
N PHE A 182 -14.25 1.96 -3.93
CA PHE A 182 -15.05 1.18 -4.88
C PHE A 182 -16.57 1.44 -4.77
N ASP A 183 -17.04 2.19 -3.77
CA ASP A 183 -18.45 2.63 -3.66
C ASP A 183 -18.74 3.87 -4.53
N VAL A 184 -17.74 4.39 -5.25
CA VAL A 184 -17.88 5.58 -6.10
C VAL A 184 -19.00 5.46 -7.14
N PHE A 185 -19.30 4.25 -7.62
CA PHE A 185 -20.43 4.02 -8.53
C PHE A 185 -21.78 4.00 -7.83
N GLU A 186 -21.87 3.49 -6.59
CA GLU A 186 -23.09 3.62 -5.77
C GLU A 186 -23.40 5.10 -5.56
N LEU A 187 -22.37 5.88 -5.21
CA LEU A 187 -22.47 7.33 -5.06
C LEU A 187 -22.86 8.05 -6.37
N ALA A 188 -22.42 7.56 -7.53
CA ALA A 188 -22.70 8.19 -8.82
C ALA A 188 -24.09 7.85 -9.38
N LEU A 189 -24.59 6.62 -9.14
CA LEU A 189 -25.73 6.06 -9.87
C LEU A 189 -26.99 5.93 -9.01
N ASN A 190 -26.83 5.67 -7.70
CA ASN A 190 -27.92 5.23 -6.84
C ASN A 190 -28.22 6.20 -5.68
N LEU A 191 -27.32 7.16 -5.41
CA LEU A 191 -27.43 8.22 -4.40
C LEU A 191 -27.39 9.58 -5.08
#